data_AF-A0A1E4I4F1-F1
#
_entry.id   AF-A0A1E4I4F1-F1
#
_cell.length_a   1.000
_cell.length_b   1.000
_cell.length_c   1.000
_cell.angle_alpha   90.00
_cell.angle_beta   90.00
_cell.angle_gamma   90.00
#
_symmetry.space_group_name_H-M   'P 1'
#
loop_
_entity.id
_entity.type
_entity.pdbx_description
1 polymer ?
#
loop_
_entity_poly.entity_id
_entity_poly.type
_entity_poly.pdbx_seq_one_letter_code
_entity_poly.pdbx_strand_id
1 'polypeptide(L)' 'MADDEIAQPVACVRCQQDALLNMAGHCSDCIADMGLNHLDEHGAWRAELAELVKSGELAGA' A
#
# COMPACT_ATOMS: atom_id res chain seq x y z
N MET A 1 -19.72 14.54 -18.73
CA MET A 1 -19.56 13.16 -18.22
C MET A 1 -18.35 13.23 -17.33
N ALA A 2 -18.47 12.88 -16.05
CA ALA A 2 -17.28 12.70 -15.21
C ALA A 2 -16.48 11.58 -15.87
N ASP A 3 -15.22 11.83 -16.17
CA ASP A 3 -14.30 10.78 -16.59
C ASP A 3 -14.18 9.86 -15.38
N ASP A 4 -14.85 8.71 -15.40
CA ASP A 4 -14.66 7.69 -14.37
C ASP A 4 -13.23 7.17 -14.58
N GLU A 5 -12.27 7.85 -13.96
CA GLU A 5 -10.85 7.52 -14.03
C GLU A 5 -10.69 6.07 -13.60
N ILE A 6 -10.37 5.21 -14.58
CA ILE A 6 -10.04 3.83 -14.31
C ILE A 6 -8.74 3.84 -13.52
N ALA A 7 -8.75 3.23 -12.34
CA ALA A 7 -7.57 3.07 -11.51
C ALA A 7 -6.41 2.51 -12.35
N GLN A 8 -5.30 3.26 -12.39
CA GLN A 8 -4.10 2.83 -13.09
C GLN A 8 -3.23 1.98 -12.15
N PRO A 9 -2.52 0.98 -12.67
CA PRO A 9 -1.56 0.23 -11.87
C PRO A 9 -0.48 1.14 -11.29
N VAL A 10 -0.05 0.85 -10.07
CA VAL A 10 1.06 1.53 -9.39
C VAL A 10 2.09 0.49 -8.95
N ALA A 11 3.37 0.77 -9.19
CA ALA A 11 4.46 -0.11 -8.80
C ALA A 11 4.51 -0.31 -7.28
N CYS A 12 4.60 -1.57 -6.85
CA CYS A 12 4.83 -1.93 -5.45
C CYS A 12 6.24 -1.55 -5.00
N VAL A 13 6.39 -0.86 -3.88
CA VAL A 13 7.71 -0.45 -3.37
C VAL A 13 8.62 -1.63 -3.01
N ARG A 14 8.03 -2.78 -2.61
CA ARG A 14 8.78 -3.99 -2.21
C ARG A 14 9.22 -4.84 -3.39
N CYS A 15 8.27 -5.27 -4.25
CA CYS A 15 8.57 -6.21 -5.34
C CYS A 15 8.69 -5.56 -6.72
N GLN A 16 8.44 -4.25 -6.85
CA GLN A 16 8.50 -3.48 -8.09
C GLN A 16 7.55 -3.97 -9.21
N GLN A 17 6.60 -4.84 -8.89
CA GLN A 17 5.53 -5.24 -9.81
C GLN A 17 4.40 -4.22 -9.76
N ASP A 18 3.85 -3.90 -10.93
CA ASP A 18 2.66 -3.06 -11.04
C ASP A 18 1.43 -3.78 -10.48
N ALA A 19 0.71 -3.11 -9.60
CA ALA A 19 -0.52 -3.64 -8.99
C ALA A 19 -1.63 -2.60 -9.05
N LEU A 20 -2.84 -3.05 -9.40
CA LEU A 20 -4.05 -2.22 -9.31
C LEU A 20 -4.45 -1.96 -7.86
N LEU A 21 -4.29 -2.97 -7.00
CA LEU A 21 -4.53 -2.85 -5.57
C LEU A 21 -3.21 -2.53 -4.86
N ASN A 22 -3.06 -1.26 -4.51
CA ASN A 22 -1.91 -0.75 -3.79
C ASN A 22 -2.40 -0.09 -2.48
N MET A 23 -1.82 -0.51 -1.35
CA MET A 23 -2.11 0.09 -0.04
C MET A 23 -0.81 0.69 0.50
N ALA A 24 -0.77 2.02 0.53
CA ALA A 24 0.38 2.79 1.02
C ALA A 24 1.73 2.31 0.44
N GLY A 25 1.78 2.11 -0.87
CA GLY A 25 2.99 1.71 -1.59
C GLY A 25 3.12 0.20 -1.82
N HIS A 26 2.36 -0.66 -1.13
CA HIS A 26 2.53 -2.11 -1.23
C HIS A 26 1.37 -2.81 -1.95
N CYS A 27 1.68 -3.82 -2.77
CA CYS A 27 0.67 -4.72 -3.34
C CYS A 27 0.17 -5.72 -2.29
N SER A 28 -1.03 -6.28 -2.51
CA SER A 28 -1.66 -7.27 -1.63
C SER A 28 -0.78 -8.50 -1.36
N ASP A 29 -0.06 -8.98 -2.38
CA ASP A 29 0.76 -10.18 -2.28
C ASP A 29 1.95 -9.95 -1.35
N CYS A 30 2.59 -8.78 -1.44
CA CYS A 30 3.66 -8.39 -0.54
C CYS A 30 3.16 -8.19 0.89
N ILE A 31 1.95 -7.64 1.08
CA ILE A 31 1.35 -7.47 2.41
C ILE A 31 1.06 -8.84 3.04
N ALA A 32 0.52 -9.77 2.26
CA ALA A 32 0.27 -11.14 2.71
C ALA A 32 1.57 -11.85 3.08
N ASP A 33 2.60 -11.77 2.24
CA ASP A 33 3.90 -12.37 2.52
C ASP A 33 4.57 -11.77 3.76
N MET A 34 4.52 -10.44 3.94
CA MET A 34 4.99 -9.82 5.18
C MET A 34 4.22 -10.34 6.40
N GLY A 35 2.90 -10.42 6.32
CA GLY A 35 2.06 -10.90 7.43
C GLY A 35 2.22 -12.40 7.76
N LEU A 36 2.78 -13.20 6.86
CA LEU A 36 2.95 -14.65 7.03
C LEU A 36 4.41 -15.05 7.32
N ASN A 37 5.36 -14.41 6.64
CA ASN A 37 6.76 -14.83 6.60
C ASN A 37 7.74 -13.77 7.11
N HIS A 38 7.36 -12.49 7.14
CA HIS A 38 8.24 -11.36 7.54
C HIS A 38 7.54 -10.43 8.55
N LEU A 39 7.22 -10.97 9.73
CA LEU A 39 6.37 -10.30 10.73
C LEU A 39 6.94 -8.97 11.25
N ASP A 40 8.26 -8.86 11.30
CA ASP A 40 9.00 -7.65 11.63
C ASP A 40 8.84 -6.56 10.56
N GLU A 41 8.98 -6.92 9.27
CA GLU A 41 8.68 -6.02 8.14
C GLU A 41 7.22 -5.56 8.18
N HIS A 42 6.29 -6.49 8.43
CA HIS A 42 4.86 -6.16 8.56
C HIS A 42 4.60 -5.20 9.72
N GLY A 43 5.26 -5.42 10.87
CA GLY A 43 5.13 -4.58 12.06
C GLY A 43 5.63 -3.15 11.83
N ALA A 44 6.78 -3.00 11.19
CA ALA A 44 7.35 -1.70 10.82
C ALA A 44 6.42 -0.95 9.85
N TRP A 45 5.98 -1.61 8.77
CA TRP A 45 5.05 -1.04 7.80
C TRP A 45 3.73 -0.59 8.44
N ARG A 46 3.16 -1.39 9.35
CA ARG A 46 1.93 -1.04 10.09
C ARG A 46 2.11 0.18 11.00
N ALA A 47 3.28 0.34 11.61
CA ALA A 47 3.59 1.49 12.45
C ALA A 47 3.69 2.77 11.60
N GLU A 48 4.40 2.72 10.48
CA GLU A 48 4.49 3.83 9.52
C GLU A 48 3.11 4.22 8.97
N LEU A 49 2.30 3.23 8.57
CA LEU A 49 0.93 3.43 8.10
C LEU A 49 0.06 4.14 9.15
N ALA A 50 0.20 3.78 10.42
CA ALA A 50 -0.55 4.40 11.50
C ALA A 50 -0.20 5.89 11.65
N GLU A 51 1.06 6.28 11.45
CA GLU A 51 1.47 7.69 11.47
C GLU A 51 0.91 8.45 10.25
N LEU A 52 0.97 7.86 9.05
CA LEU A 52 0.42 8.47 7.82
C LEU A 52 -1.11 8.65 7.87
N VAL A 53 -1.83 7.74 8.54
CA VAL A 53 -3.27 7.90 8.77
C VAL A 53 -3.54 9.03 9.76
N LYS A 54 -2.75 9.14 10.83
CA LYS A 54 -2.89 10.23 11.81
C LYS A 54 -2.57 11.60 11.21
N SER A 55 -1.58 11.69 10.32
CA SER A 55 -1.21 12.92 9.63
C SER A 55 -2.20 13.32 8.53
N GLY A 56 -3.05 12.39 8.08
CA GLY A 56 -4.00 12.60 6.99
C GLY A 56 -3.39 12.41 5.60
N GLU A 57 -2.11 12.05 5.50
CA GLU A 57 -1.40 11.84 4.22
C GLU A 57 -1.95 10.65 3.41
N LEU A 58 -2.68 9.73 4.06
CA LEU A 58 -3.37 8.60 3.41
C LEU A 58 -4.89 8.79 3.27
N ALA A 59 -5.47 9.87 3.80
CA ALA A 59 -6.92 10.04 3.83
C ALA A 59 -7.54 10.53 2.51
N GLY A 60 -6.71 10.83 1.50
CA GLY A 60 -7.17 11.32 0.19
C GLY A 60 -7.66 12.77 0.26
N ALA A 61 -6.90 13.66 -0.38
CA ALA A 61 -7.39 14.92 -0.92
C ALA A 61 -7.46 14.77 -2.43
#